data_AF-A0A075B019-F1
#
_entry.id   AF-A0A075B019-F1
#
_cell.length_a   1.000
_cell.length_b   1.000
_cell.length_c   1.000
_cell.angle_alpha   90.00
_cell.angle_beta   90.00
_cell.angle_gamma   90.00
#
_symmetry.space_group_name_H-M   'P 1'
#
loop_
_entity.id
_entity.type
_entity.pdbx_description
1 polymer ?
#
loop_
_entity_poly.entity_id
_entity_poly.type
_entity_poly.pdbx_seq_one_letter_code
_entity_poly.pdbx_strand_id
1 'polypeptide(L)'
;MAKLFVTVGSTEFSDLISCVTSHEFIIELKKLDFRYLTIQCGTLLPPNFGTVEHSQSLSITIYQHKETIHEDLKAADIVISHAGK
;
A
#
# COMPACT_ATOMS: atom_id res chain seq x y z
N MET A 1 2.76 16.07 -3.78
CA MET A 1 3.28 15.25 -2.66
C MET A 1 3.30 13.82 -3.14
N ALA A 2 4.44 13.13 -2.97
CA ALA A 2 4.65 11.84 -3.61
C ALA A 2 3.73 10.75 -3.04
N LYS A 3 3.14 9.95 -3.93
CA LYS A 3 2.18 8.89 -3.66
C LYS A 3 2.69 7.55 -4.16
N LEU A 4 2.73 6.58 -3.26
CA LEU A 4 3.07 5.20 -3.55
C LEU A 4 1.79 4.36 -3.57
N PHE A 5 1.60 3.59 -4.65
CA PHE A 5 0.56 2.58 -4.75
C PHE A 5 1.16 1.18 -4.81
N VAL A 6 0.65 0.27 -3.99
CA VAL A 6 1.06 -1.14 -3.95
C VAL A 6 -0.15 -2.02 -4.30
N THR A 7 0.03 -2.98 -5.20
CA THR A 7 -1.04 -3.92 -5.61
C THR A 7 -0.50 -5.33 -5.78
N VAL A 8 -1.26 -6.33 -5.29
CA VAL A 8 -0.95 -7.76 -5.41
C VAL A 8 -1.79 -8.49 -6.47
N GLY A 9 -2.68 -7.77 -7.15
CA GLY A 9 -3.66 -8.37 -8.07
C GLY A 9 -4.80 -9.10 -7.35
N SER A 10 -5.29 -10.18 -7.96
CA SER A 10 -6.37 -11.03 -7.42
C SER A 10 -5.86 -12.10 -6.44
N THR A 11 -4.58 -12.45 -6.50
CA THR A 11 -3.95 -13.42 -5.61
C THR A 11 -3.54 -12.78 -4.29
N GLU A 12 -3.76 -13.50 -3.19
CA GLU A 12 -3.27 -13.08 -1.89
C GLU A 12 -1.75 -13.22 -1.83
N PHE A 13 -1.05 -12.11 -1.62
CA PHE A 13 0.40 -12.10 -1.43
C PHE A 13 0.75 -11.40 -0.12
N SER A 14 0.47 -12.12 0.97
CA SER A 14 0.62 -11.63 2.34
C SER A 14 2.03 -11.15 2.65
N ASP A 15 3.07 -11.77 2.07
CA ASP A 15 4.47 -11.40 2.31
C ASP A 15 4.78 -9.98 1.84
N LEU A 16 4.27 -9.55 0.66
CA LEU A 16 4.43 -8.16 0.21
C LEU A 16 3.69 -7.21 1.15
N ILE A 17 2.46 -7.56 1.54
CA ILE A 17 1.66 -6.73 2.45
C ILE A 17 2.40 -6.57 3.78
N SER A 18 2.91 -7.64 4.38
CA SER A 18 3.71 -7.60 5.60
C SER A 18 4.98 -6.76 5.44
N CYS A 19 5.67 -6.86 4.30
CA CYS A 19 6.84 -6.04 4.00
C CYS A 19 6.51 -4.55 3.91
N VAL A 20 5.49 -4.16 3.12
CA VAL A 20 5.15 -2.74 2.90
C VAL A 20 4.40 -2.10 4.06
N THR A 21 3.90 -2.91 5.00
CA THR A 21 3.32 -2.45 6.27
C THR A 21 4.31 -2.49 7.44
N SER A 22 5.54 -2.96 7.21
CA SER A 22 6.57 -3.03 8.23
C SER A 22 7.02 -1.63 8.67
N HIS A 23 7.48 -1.53 9.93
CA HIS A 23 7.98 -0.28 10.48
C HIS A 23 9.19 0.26 9.69
N GLU A 24 10.08 -0.63 9.26
CA GLU A 24 11.26 -0.27 8.46
C GLU A 24 10.86 0.36 7.13
N PHE A 25 9.91 -0.27 6.42
CA PHE A 25 9.41 0.27 5.16
C PHE A 25 8.77 1.64 5.34
N ILE A 26 7.93 1.81 6.37
CA ILE A 26 7.27 3.07 6.68
C ILE A 26 8.28 4.18 7.00
N ILE A 27 9.36 3.88 7.73
CA ILE A 27 10.43 4.84 8.04
C ILE A 27 11.13 5.28 6.76
N GLU A 28 11.53 4.34 5.91
CA GLU A 28 12.23 4.67 4.66
C GLU A 28 11.33 5.48 3.72
N LEU A 29 10.04 5.11 3.64
CA LEU A 29 9.06 5.83 2.83
C LEU A 29 8.91 7.29 3.30
N LYS A 30 8.86 7.53 4.63
CA LYS A 30 8.85 8.87 5.22
C LYS A 30 10.13 9.65 4.91
N LYS A 31 11.32 9.01 4.96
CA LYS A 31 12.62 9.65 4.63
C LYS A 31 12.70 10.08 3.16
N LEU A 32 12.04 9.33 2.27
CA LEU A 32 11.91 9.65 0.85
C LEU A 32 10.81 10.71 0.56
N ASP A 33 10.23 11.33 1.59
CA ASP A 33 9.19 12.36 1.53
C ASP A 33 7.88 11.93 0.83
N PHE A 34 7.58 10.63 0.84
CA PHE A 34 6.26 10.14 0.48
C PHE A 34 5.25 10.48 1.57
N ARG A 35 4.07 10.91 1.15
CA ARG A 35 2.99 11.35 2.05
C ARG A 35 1.76 10.47 1.98
N TYR A 36 1.68 9.62 0.95
CA TYR A 36 0.57 8.69 0.74
C TYR A 36 1.10 7.31 0.37
N LEU A 37 0.63 6.31 1.09
CA LEU A 37 0.81 4.89 0.79
C LEU A 37 -0.58 4.27 0.63
N THR A 38 -0.92 3.87 -0.58
CA THR A 38 -2.15 3.14 -0.88
C THR A 38 -1.79 1.69 -1.16
N ILE A 39 -2.43 0.74 -0.48
CA ILE A 39 -2.17 -0.69 -0.63
C ILE A 39 -3.48 -1.38 -1.00
N GLN A 40 -3.51 -2.04 -2.15
CA GLN A 40 -4.56 -2.99 -2.52
C GLN A 40 -4.09 -4.40 -2.17
N CYS A 41 -4.77 -5.03 -1.22
CA CYS A 41 -4.59 -6.44 -0.89
C CYS A 41 -5.69 -7.29 -1.55
N GLY A 42 -5.53 -8.61 -1.50
CA GLY A 42 -6.53 -9.57 -1.97
C GLY A 42 -7.81 -9.56 -1.11
N THR A 43 -8.37 -10.73 -0.87
CA THR A 43 -9.63 -10.88 -0.12
C THR A 43 -9.49 -10.64 1.39
N LEU A 44 -8.32 -10.90 1.96
CA LEU A 44 -8.08 -10.73 3.39
C LEU A 44 -7.33 -9.43 3.69
N LEU A 45 -7.83 -8.68 4.67
CA LEU A 45 -7.11 -7.55 5.27
C LEU A 45 -6.08 -8.08 6.28
N PRO A 46 -4.89 -7.47 6.38
CA PRO A 46 -3.92 -7.86 7.38
C PRO A 46 -4.50 -7.69 8.81
N PRO A 47 -4.20 -8.62 9.73
CA PRO A 47 -4.58 -8.45 11.13
C PRO A 47 -3.99 -7.15 11.67
N ASN A 48 -4.79 -6.39 12.45
CA ASN A 48 -4.48 -5.04 12.94
C ASN A 48 -4.61 -3.92 11.88
N PHE A 49 -5.35 -4.16 10.80
CA PHE A 49 -5.78 -3.07 9.92
C PHE A 49 -6.59 -2.02 10.72
N GLY A 50 -6.06 -0.79 10.79
CA GLY A 50 -6.61 0.32 11.59
C GLY A 50 -5.65 0.86 12.68
N THR A 51 -4.60 0.14 13.07
CA THR A 51 -3.50 0.66 13.93
C THR A 51 -2.26 1.06 13.15
N VAL A 52 -2.34 1.07 11.81
CA VAL A 52 -1.27 1.57 10.96
C VAL A 52 -1.08 3.05 11.28
N GLU A 53 0.12 3.42 11.73
CA GLU A 53 0.43 4.74 12.26
C GLU A 53 -0.09 5.88 11.37
N HIS A 54 -1.07 6.62 11.88
CA HIS A 54 -1.36 7.96 11.40
C HIS A 54 -0.36 8.93 12.03
N SER A 55 0.89 8.93 11.55
CA SER A 55 1.77 10.06 11.84
C SER A 55 1.36 11.24 10.96
N GLN A 56 1.54 12.47 11.44
CA GLN A 56 1.24 13.69 10.65
C GLN A 56 2.00 13.73 9.30
N SER A 57 3.00 12.87 9.12
CA SER A 57 3.88 12.83 7.96
C SER A 57 3.48 11.85 6.85
N LEU A 58 2.71 10.79 7.11
CA LEU A 58 2.38 9.75 6.11
C LEU A 58 0.95 9.24 6.34
N SER A 59 0.12 9.28 5.30
CA SER A 59 -1.21 8.69 5.27
C SER A 59 -1.15 7.31 4.61
N ILE A 60 -1.67 6.29 5.31
CA ILE A 60 -1.69 4.91 4.81
C ILE A 60 -3.14 4.47 4.63
N THR A 61 -3.48 4.02 3.42
CA THR A 61 -4.80 3.46 3.08
C THR A 61 -4.61 2.03 2.60
N ILE A 62 -5.34 1.07 3.16
CA ILE A 62 -5.36 -0.31 2.68
C ILE A 62 -6.79 -0.68 2.35
N TYR A 63 -7.00 -1.38 1.24
CA TYR A 63 -8.32 -1.86 0.87
C TYR A 63 -8.20 -3.22 0.15
N GLN A 64 -9.28 -4.00 0.19
CA GLN A 64 -9.37 -5.30 -0.47
C GLN A 64 -9.51 -5.14 -1.98
N HIS A 65 -9.65 -6.23 -2.72
CA HIS A 65 -9.92 -6.15 -4.16
C HIS A 65 -11.12 -5.23 -4.49
N LYS A 66 -10.98 -4.42 -5.54
CA LYS A 66 -12.04 -3.60 -6.13
C LYS A 66 -12.09 -3.82 -7.64
N GLU A 67 -13.25 -3.57 -8.25
CA GLU A 67 -13.47 -3.78 -9.69
C GLU A 67 -12.45 -3.06 -10.59
N THR A 68 -11.95 -1.89 -10.17
CA THR A 68 -10.93 -1.16 -10.91
C THR A 68 -9.96 -0.39 -10.03
N ILE A 69 -8.67 -0.52 -10.34
CA ILE A 69 -7.56 0.23 -9.74
C ILE A 69 -7.11 1.44 -10.58
N HIS A 70 -7.85 1.79 -11.64
CA HIS A 70 -7.44 2.83 -12.61
C HIS A 70 -7.14 4.18 -11.96
N GLU A 71 -8.00 4.63 -11.04
CA GLU A 71 -7.80 5.90 -10.34
C GLU A 71 -6.57 5.88 -9.41
N ASP A 72 -6.24 4.74 -8.79
CA ASP A 72 -5.03 4.64 -7.96
C ASP A 72 -3.77 4.65 -8.82
N LEU A 73 -3.79 3.92 -9.94
CA LEU A 73 -2.70 3.91 -10.91
C LEU A 73 -2.44 5.31 -11.46
N LYS A 74 -3.50 6.07 -11.74
CA LYS A 74 -3.41 7.45 -12.24
C LYS A 74 -2.95 8.44 -11.16
N ALA A 75 -3.35 8.21 -9.91
CA ALA A 75 -3.00 9.09 -8.79
C ALA A 75 -1.58 8.84 -8.25
N ALA A 76 -1.02 7.65 -8.47
CA ALA A 76 0.29 7.26 -7.96
C ALA A 76 1.43 7.86 -8.76
N ASP A 77 2.48 8.30 -8.06
CA ASP A 77 3.76 8.66 -8.69
C ASP A 77 4.62 7.42 -8.90
N ILE A 78 4.50 6.42 -8.01
CA ILE A 78 5.17 5.13 -8.10
C ILE A 78 4.17 4.01 -7.84
N VAL A 79 4.25 2.96 -8.67
CA VAL A 79 3.49 1.72 -8.51
C VAL A 79 4.44 0.56 -8.24
N ILE A 80 4.24 -0.12 -7.11
CA ILE A 80 4.83 -1.44 -6.83
C ILE A 80 3.74 -2.47 -7.10
N SER A 81 3.93 -3.28 -8.13
CA SER A 81 3.00 -4.36 -8.45
C SER A 81 3.69 -5.70 -8.33
N HIS A 82 3.01 -6.66 -7.73
CA HIS A 82 3.33 -8.06 -7.97
C HIS A 82 2.71 -8.44 -9.31
N ALA A 83 3.54 -8.85 -10.28
CA ALA A 83 3.07 -9.39 -11.53
C ALA A 83 2.38 -10.73 -11.24
N GLY A 84 1.09 -10.68 -10.93
CA GLY A 84 0.24 -11.85 -10.79
C GLY A 84 0.35 -12.73 -12.03
N LYS A 85 0.08 -14.03 -11.85
CA LYS A 85 -0.09 -14.96 -12.97
C LYS A 85 -1.50 -14.87 -13.54
#